data_AF-F3FX63-F1
#
_entry.id   AF-F3FX63-F1
#
_cell.length_a   1.000
_cell.length_b   1.000
_cell.length_c   1.000
_cell.angle_alpha   90.00
_cell.angle_beta   90.00
_cell.angle_gamma   90.00
#
_symmetry.space_group_name_H-M   'P 1'
#
loop_
_entity.id
_entity.type
_entity.pdbx_description
1 polymer ?
#
loop_
_entity_poly.entity_id
_entity_poly.type
_entity_poly.pdbx_seq_one_letter_code
_entity_poly.pdbx_strand_id
1 'polypeptide(L)' 'ASLALDSALSQRLRVQARQLGVSAASLIHLAFAQMLGRLSGREQVVFGTILMGRMQSGEGAERALGMFINTLP' A
#
# COMPACT_ATOMS: atom_id res chain seq x y z
N ALA A 1 -7.39 15.20 11.19
CA ALA A 1 -8.63 14.39 11.19
C ALA A 1 -8.30 13.01 10.65
N SER A 2 -8.71 11.91 11.30
CA SER A 2 -8.58 10.55 10.75
C SER A 2 -9.95 10.03 10.35
N LEU A 3 -10.07 9.51 9.12
CA LEU A 3 -11.25 8.79 8.67
C LEU A 3 -10.91 7.31 8.55
N ALA A 4 -11.49 6.48 9.43
CA ALA A 4 -11.32 5.04 9.36
C ALA A 4 -12.29 4.43 8.33
N LEU A 5 -11.84 3.40 7.62
CA LEU A 5 -12.74 2.56 6.85
C LEU A 5 -13.61 1.75 7.81
N ASP A 6 -14.86 1.52 7.42
CA ASP A 6 -15.73 0.57 8.08
C ASP A 6 -15.03 -0.80 8.24
N SER A 7 -15.29 -1.47 9.37
CA SER A 7 -14.60 -2.71 9.74
C SER A 7 -14.93 -3.85 8.78
N ALA A 8 -16.19 -3.97 8.37
CA ALA A 8 -16.64 -4.98 7.43
C ALA A 8 -16.05 -4.72 6.03
N LEU A 9 -16.03 -3.46 5.58
CA LEU A 9 -15.34 -3.08 4.33
C LEU A 9 -13.85 -3.44 4.38
N SER A 10 -13.17 -3.09 5.47
CA SER A 10 -11.76 -3.39 5.66
C SER A 10 -11.48 -4.91 5.60
N GLN A 11 -12.36 -5.72 6.17
CA GLN A 11 -12.25 -7.18 6.11
C GLN A 11 -12.45 -7.70 4.68
N ARG A 12 -13.47 -7.22 3.96
CA ARG A 12 -13.71 -7.62 2.56
C ARG A 12 -12.53 -7.28 1.67
N LEU A 13 -11.95 -6.09 1.81
CA LEU A 13 -10.76 -5.69 1.05
C LEU A 13 -9.58 -6.64 1.30
N ARG A 14 -9.34 -7.05 2.56
CA ARG A 14 -8.29 -8.04 2.88
C ARG A 14 -8.57 -9.42 2.28
N VAL A 15 -9.83 -9.87 2.28
CA VAL A 15 -10.22 -11.14 1.65
C VAL A 15 -9.97 -11.09 0.14
N GLN A 16 -10.39 -10.01 -0.52
CA GLN A 16 -10.18 -9.83 -1.96
C GLN A 16 -8.69 -9.76 -2.32
N ALA A 17 -7.89 -9.01 -1.55
CA ALA A 17 -6.44 -8.94 -1.76
C ALA A 17 -5.79 -10.32 -1.71
N ARG A 18 -6.18 -11.16 -0.73
CA ARG A 18 -5.69 -12.55 -0.60
C ARG A 18 -6.12 -13.41 -1.78
N GLN A 19 -7.37 -13.32 -2.22
CA GLN A 19 -7.88 -14.07 -3.38
C GLN A 19 -7.14 -13.70 -4.68
N LEU A 20 -6.74 -12.43 -4.81
CA LEU A 20 -5.98 -11.92 -5.94
C LEU A 20 -4.46 -12.11 -5.82
N GLY A 21 -3.96 -12.64 -4.70
CA GLY A 21 -2.53 -12.83 -4.48
C GLY A 21 -1.74 -11.52 -4.33
N VAL A 22 -2.39 -10.41 -3.95
CA VAL A 22 -1.77 -9.08 -3.78
C VAL A 22 -1.89 -8.58 -2.34
N SER A 23 -1.13 -7.53 -2.01
CA SER A 23 -1.24 -6.87 -0.71
C SER A 23 -2.51 -6.00 -0.63
N ALA A 24 -3.02 -5.77 0.57
CA ALA A 24 -4.09 -4.78 0.76
C ALA A 24 -3.65 -3.37 0.34
N ALA A 25 -2.36 -3.03 0.52
CA ALA A 25 -1.79 -1.77 0.05
C ALA A 25 -1.92 -1.61 -1.48
N SER A 26 -1.76 -2.69 -2.25
CA SER A 26 -1.92 -2.67 -3.71
C SER A 26 -3.33 -2.24 -4.13
N LEU A 27 -4.38 -2.70 -3.42
CA LEU A 27 -5.76 -2.27 -3.68
C LEU A 27 -5.97 -0.79 -3.36
N ILE A 28 -5.35 -0.30 -2.27
CA ILE A 28 -5.42 1.12 -1.90
C ILE A 28 -4.65 1.99 -2.90
N HIS A 29 -3.48 1.56 -3.36
CA HIS A 29 -2.74 2.24 -4.42
C HIS A 29 -3.55 2.31 -5.71
N LEU A 30 -4.25 1.24 -6.09
CA LEU A 30 -5.15 1.26 -7.25
C LEU A 30 -6.30 2.26 -7.09
N ALA A 31 -6.93 2.31 -5.90
CA ALA A 31 -7.98 3.28 -5.61
C ALA A 31 -7.45 4.73 -5.69
N PHE A 32 -6.25 4.97 -5.14
CA PHE A 32 -5.59 6.27 -5.20
C PHE A 32 -5.21 6.67 -6.64
N ALA A 33 -4.67 5.73 -7.42
CA ALA A 33 -4.36 5.93 -8.84
C ALA A 33 -5.60 6.35 -9.63
N GLN A 34 -6.73 5.66 -9.43
CA GLN A 34 -7.99 6.01 -10.08
C GLN A 34 -8.51 7.39 -9.68
N MET A 35 -8.40 7.75 -8.40
CA MET A 35 -8.78 9.07 -7.91
C MET A 35 -7.92 10.16 -8.56
N LEU A 36 -6.59 9.99 -8.57
CA LEU A 36 -5.67 10.92 -9.21
C LEU A 36 -5.91 11.04 -10.71
N GLY A 37 -6.13 9.92 -11.41
CA GLY A 37 -6.44 9.92 -12.83
C GLY A 37 -7.69 10.73 -13.17
N ARG A 38 -8.77 10.54 -12.39
CA ARG A 38 -10.02 11.31 -12.54
C ARG A 38 -9.82 12.79 -12.25
N LEU A 39 -9.11 13.14 -11.17
CA LEU A 39 -8.89 14.53 -10.77
C LEU A 39 -7.94 15.29 -11.71
N SER A 40 -6.98 14.59 -12.30
CA SER A 40 -6.00 15.19 -13.22
C SER A 40 -6.39 15.10 -14.69
N GLY A 41 -7.47 14.40 -15.02
CA GLY A 41 -7.85 14.11 -16.42
C GLY A 41 -6.83 13.24 -17.14
N ARG A 42 -6.05 12.43 -16.41
CA ARG A 42 -5.02 11.54 -16.98
C ARG A 42 -5.40 10.09 -16.85
N GLU A 43 -5.10 9.31 -17.88
CA GLU A 43 -5.28 7.86 -17.87
C GLU A 43 -4.17 7.14 -17.10
N GLN A 44 -2.95 7.70 -17.13
CA GLN A 44 -1.77 7.17 -16.45
C GLN A 44 -1.25 8.18 -15.42
N VAL A 45 -0.98 7.70 -14.20
CA VAL A 45 -0.46 8.49 -13.10
C VAL A 45 0.70 7.75 -12.41
N VAL A 46 1.66 8.53 -11.90
CA VAL A 46 2.81 8.04 -11.12
C VAL A 46 2.75 8.75 -9.78
N PHE A 47 2.92 8.02 -8.67
CA PHE A 47 2.93 8.59 -7.33
C PHE A 47 3.81 7.76 -6.39
N GLY A 48 4.50 8.46 -5.50
CA GLY A 48 5.38 7.81 -4.54
C GLY A 48 4.63 6.91 -3.56
N THR A 49 5.16 5.71 -3.31
CA THR A 49 4.78 4.87 -2.17
C THR A 49 5.96 4.64 -1.25
N ILE A 50 5.70 4.56 0.06
CA ILE A 50 6.68 4.17 1.06
C ILE A 50 6.57 2.66 1.30
N LEU A 51 7.68 1.94 1.11
CA LEU A 51 7.80 0.53 1.45
C LEU A 51 8.80 0.34 2.60
N MET A 52 8.41 -0.43 3.60
CA MET A 52 9.30 -0.89 4.66
C MET A 52 10.15 -2.06 4.16
N GLY A 53 11.46 -1.86 4.04
CA GLY A 53 12.41 -2.77 3.38
C GLY A 53 12.74 -4.08 4.12
N ARG A 54 11.89 -4.56 5.04
CA ARG A 54 12.21 -5.68 5.95
C ARG A 54 11.66 -7.05 5.52
N MET A 55 11.16 -7.17 4.28
CA MET A 55 10.50 -8.39 3.79
C MET A 55 11.43 -9.62 3.61
N GLN A 56 12.75 -9.48 3.75
CA GLN A 56 13.72 -10.59 3.54
C GLN A 56 14.85 -10.65 4.57
N SER A 57 14.76 -9.90 5.65
CA SER A 57 15.85 -9.81 6.61
C SER A 57 15.67 -10.94 7.63
N GLY A 58 16.49 -11.99 7.53
CA GLY A 58 16.43 -13.20 8.37
C GLY A 58 16.54 -12.96 9.89
N GLU A 59 16.62 -14.04 10.67
CA GLU A 59 16.72 -13.97 12.13
C GLU A 59 17.78 -12.94 12.60
N GLY A 60 17.34 -11.90 13.31
CA GLY A 60 18.19 -10.82 13.81
C GLY A 60 17.94 -9.45 13.18
N ALA A 61 17.19 -9.36 12.09
CA ALA A 61 16.89 -8.08 11.46
C ALA A 61 16.02 -7.15 12.30
N GLU A 62 15.15 -7.68 13.17
CA GLU A 62 14.33 -6.94 14.16
C GLU A 62 15.17 -6.06 15.09
N ARG A 63 16.48 -6.32 15.19
CA ARG A 63 17.38 -5.61 16.11
C ARG A 63 18.29 -4.59 15.41
N ALA A 64 18.20 -4.42 14.10
CA ALA A 64 18.97 -3.40 13.37
C ALA A 64 18.27 -2.04 13.46
N LEU A 65 18.88 -1.08 14.17
CA LEU A 65 18.47 0.32 14.19
C LEU A 65 19.00 1.02 12.93
N GLY A 66 18.11 1.46 12.04
CA GLY A 66 18.44 2.13 10.76
C GLY A 66 17.21 2.55 9.96
N MET A 67 17.38 3.42 8.95
CA MET A 67 16.28 3.93 8.12
C MET A 67 16.01 2.97 6.95
N PHE A 68 14.98 2.12 7.08
CA PHE A 68 14.62 1.09 6.08
C PHE A 68 13.39 1.49 5.24
N ILE A 69 13.30 2.78 4.90
CA ILE A 69 12.21 3.35 4.11
C ILE A 69 12.71 3.51 2.68
N ASN A 70 12.03 2.85 1.74
CA ASN A 70 12.21 3.12 0.32
C ASN A 70 11.01 3.89 -0.21
N THR A 71 11.27 4.96 -0.96
CA THR A 71 10.26 5.63 -1.78
C THR A 71 10.36 5.10 -3.19
N LEU A 72 9.29 4.47 -3.67
CA LEU A 72 9.19 3.98 -5.05
C LEU A 72 8.21 4.86 -5.83
N PRO A 73 8.51 5.23 -7.09
CA PRO A 73 7.53 5.88 -7.96
C PRO A 73 6.39 4.93 -8.35
#